data_AF-A0A6G3XJ79-F1
#
_entry.id   AF-A0A6G3XJ79-F1
#
_cell.length_a   1.000
_cell.length_b   1.000
_cell.length_c   1.000
_cell.angle_alpha   90.00
_cell.angle_beta   90.00
_cell.angle_gamma   90.00
#
_symmetry.space_group_name_H-M   'P 1'
#
loop_
_entity.id
_entity.type
_entity.pdbx_description
1 polymer ?
#
loop_
_entity_poly.entity_id
_entity_poly.type
_entity_poly.pdbx_seq_one_letter_code
_entity_poly.pdbx_strand_id
1 'polypeptide(L)'
;ARLITDGPLTRPVPVDLRYDPADDRRTVHIGLPDGTDWAFGRDLLERGLRTPIERGDVRVWPCGRTQLIVELHSTDGVEVFQFEIRTLNRFLARTRAQKPDSR
;
A
#
# COMPACT_ATOMS: atom_id res chain seq x y z
N ALA A 1 5.35 4.22 5.52
CA ALA A 1 6.02 3.58 4.36
C ALA A 1 6.68 4.66 3.51
N ARG A 2 7.28 4.33 2.36
CA ARG A 2 8.10 5.26 1.56
C ARG A 2 7.75 5.19 0.08
N LEU A 3 7.61 6.32 -0.62
CA LEU A 3 7.54 6.37 -2.09
C LEU A 3 8.95 6.54 -2.71
N ILE A 4 9.22 5.88 -3.83
CA ILE A 4 10.41 5.96 -4.68
C ILE A 4 9.91 6.22 -6.11
N THR A 5 10.40 7.27 -6.75
CA THR A 5 10.10 7.61 -8.14
C THR A 5 11.39 7.53 -8.98
N ASP A 6 11.27 7.21 -10.27
CA ASP A 6 12.42 7.10 -11.18
C ASP A 6 12.93 8.49 -11.59
N GLY A 7 13.59 9.16 -10.63
CA GLY A 7 14.21 10.48 -10.80
C GLY A 7 15.48 10.57 -9.95
N PRO A 8 16.43 11.47 -10.29
CA PRO A 8 17.81 11.43 -9.79
C PRO A 8 18.00 11.66 -8.28
N LEU A 9 16.92 11.78 -7.50
CA LEU A 9 16.93 12.01 -6.06
C LEU A 9 15.79 11.23 -5.40
N THR A 10 15.94 9.92 -5.24
CA THR A 10 14.97 9.06 -4.54
C THR A 10 15.01 9.33 -3.03
N ARG A 11 14.45 10.45 -2.60
CA ARG A 11 14.27 10.73 -1.18
C ARG A 11 13.04 9.96 -0.69
N PRO A 12 13.16 9.15 0.37
CA PRO A 12 12.00 8.46 0.92
C PRO A 12 10.97 9.47 1.44
N VAL A 13 9.78 9.47 0.84
CA VAL A 13 8.65 10.31 1.26
C VAL A 13 7.81 9.53 2.28
N PRO A 14 7.54 10.07 3.49
CA PRO A 14 6.66 9.39 4.43
C PRO A 14 5.25 9.27 3.84
N VAL A 15 4.67 8.08 3.94
CA VAL A 15 3.27 7.84 3.52
C VAL A 15 2.42 7.39 4.70
N ASP A 16 1.16 7.82 4.69
CA ASP A 16 0.14 7.45 5.67
C ASP A 16 -0.67 6.25 5.18
N LEU A 17 -0.85 5.25 6.04
CA LEU A 17 -1.76 4.13 5.79
C LEU A 17 -3.09 4.39 6.49
N ARG A 18 -4.18 4.47 5.72
CA ARG A 18 -5.53 4.73 6.22
C ARG A 18 -6.49 3.62 5.81
N TYR A 19 -7.47 3.36 6.67
CA TYR A 19 -8.51 2.37 6.44
C TYR A 19 -9.75 2.83 7.20
N ASP A 20 -10.88 2.91 6.51
CA ASP A 20 -12.18 3.20 7.08
C ASP A 20 -13.18 2.10 6.65
N PRO A 21 -13.65 1.26 7.59
CA PRO A 21 -14.60 0.19 7.27
C PRO A 21 -16.03 0.69 6.95
N ALA A 22 -16.34 1.95 7.22
CA ALA A 22 -17.62 2.58 6.87
C ALA A 22 -17.63 3.07 5.42
N ASP A 23 -16.48 3.47 4.89
CA ASP A 23 -16.31 3.90 3.49
C ASP A 23 -16.18 2.67 2.55
N ASP A 24 -15.06 1.94 2.65
CA ASP A 24 -14.87 0.67 1.94
C ASP A 24 -13.94 -0.30 2.67
N ARG A 25 -14.51 -1.42 3.15
CA ARG A 25 -13.79 -2.48 3.88
C ARG A 25 -12.78 -3.26 3.04
N ARG A 26 -12.88 -3.13 1.72
CA ARG A 26 -12.00 -3.83 0.77
C ARG A 26 -10.80 -2.99 0.39
N THR A 27 -10.74 -1.73 0.81
CA THR A 27 -9.75 -0.78 0.31
C THR A 27 -8.87 -0.25 1.45
N VAL A 28 -7.59 -0.08 1.16
CA VAL A 28 -6.59 0.59 2.01
C VAL A 28 -6.09 1.80 1.25
N HIS A 29 -6.05 2.94 1.92
CA HIS A 29 -5.62 4.20 1.35
C HIS A 29 -4.18 4.53 1.74
N ILE A 30 -3.43 5.07 0.78
CA ILE A 30 -2.05 5.50 0.95
C ILE A 30 -1.99 6.98 0.62
N GLY A 31 -1.92 7.80 1.66
CA GLY A 31 -1.83 9.24 1.55
C GLY A 31 -0.39 9.71 1.46
N LEU A 32 -0.13 10.61 0.51
CA LEU A 32 1.14 11.32 0.35
C LEU A 32 1.07 12.74 0.95
N PRO A 33 2.21 13.34 1.33
CA PRO A 33 2.24 14.69 1.91
C PRO A 33 1.77 15.81 0.97
N ASP A 34 1.75 15.56 -0.34
CA ASP A 34 1.26 16.49 -1.35
C ASP A 34 -0.27 16.45 -1.54
N GLY A 35 -0.96 15.59 -0.78
CA GLY A 35 -2.41 15.42 -0.83
C GLY A 35 -2.88 14.32 -1.79
N THR A 36 -1.97 13.68 -2.53
CA THR A 36 -2.29 12.51 -3.35
C THR A 36 -2.74 11.35 -2.47
N ASP A 37 -3.78 10.63 -2.88
CA ASP A 37 -4.32 9.48 -2.18
C ASP A 37 -4.54 8.31 -3.13
N TRP A 38 -3.94 7.17 -2.78
CA TRP A 38 -4.02 5.94 -3.58
C TRP A 38 -4.84 4.88 -2.87
N ALA A 39 -5.83 4.32 -3.57
CA ALA A 39 -6.68 3.24 -3.09
C ALA A 39 -6.20 1.87 -3.59
N PHE A 40 -5.91 0.95 -2.67
CA PHE A 40 -5.50 -0.41 -2.98
C PHE A 40 -6.44 -1.43 -2.37
N GLY A 41 -6.70 -2.51 -3.11
CA GLY A 41 -7.38 -3.67 -2.56
C GLY A 41 -6.61 -4.23 -1.35
N ARG A 42 -7.27 -4.30 -0.20
CA ARG A 42 -6.72 -4.91 1.02
C ARG A 42 -6.27 -6.35 0.75
N ASP A 43 -7.05 -7.09 -0.02
CA ASP A 43 -6.73 -8.46 -0.44
C ASP A 43 -5.47 -8.55 -1.32
N LEU A 44 -5.22 -7.53 -2.15
CA LEU A 44 -4.02 -7.44 -2.98
C LEU A 44 -2.77 -7.31 -2.11
N LEU A 45 -2.77 -6.40 -1.13
CA LEU A 45 -1.66 -6.23 -0.19
C LEU A 45 -1.44 -7.50 0.66
N GLU A 46 -2.52 -8.12 1.13
CA GLU A 46 -2.47 -9.34 1.94
C GLU A 46 -1.87 -10.54 1.18
N ARG A 47 -2.20 -10.71 -0.10
CA ARG A 47 -1.60 -11.75 -0.94
C ARG A 47 -0.18 -11.40 -1.35
N GLY A 48 0.08 -10.14 -1.67
CA GLY A 48 1.40 -9.63 -2.03
C GLY A 48 2.46 -9.83 -0.94
N LEU A 49 2.06 -9.84 0.34
CA LEU A 49 2.93 -10.20 1.46
C LEU A 49 3.44 -11.64 1.45
N ARG A 50 2.79 -12.54 0.68
CA ARG A 50 3.12 -13.97 0.65
C ARG A 50 3.80 -14.37 -0.66
N THR A 51 3.34 -13.81 -1.77
CA THR A 51 3.80 -14.14 -3.12
C THR A 51 3.70 -12.90 -4.00
N PRO A 52 4.59 -12.74 -5.00
CA PRO A 52 4.39 -11.76 -6.04
C PRO A 52 3.01 -11.88 -6.68
N ILE A 53 2.32 -10.77 -6.87
CA ILE A 53 1.00 -10.69 -7.49
C ILE A 53 0.86 -9.39 -8.29
N GLU A 54 0.06 -9.45 -9.35
CA GLU A 54 -0.27 -8.31 -10.21
C GLU A 54 -1.78 -8.24 -10.40
N ARG A 55 -2.34 -7.03 -10.41
CA ARG A 55 -3.75 -6.77 -10.67
C ARG A 55 -3.90 -5.41 -11.34
N GLY A 56 -4.29 -5.43 -12.63
CA GLY A 56 -4.30 -4.21 -13.44
C GLY A 56 -2.91 -3.62 -13.47
N ASP A 57 -2.82 -2.31 -13.22
CA ASP A 57 -1.55 -1.59 -13.26
C ASP A 57 -0.77 -1.65 -11.92
N VAL A 58 -1.23 -2.46 -10.97
CA VAL A 58 -0.59 -2.60 -9.65
C VAL A 58 0.14 -3.92 -9.54
N ARG A 59 1.42 -3.87 -9.19
CA ARG A 59 2.24 -5.05 -8.88
C ARG A 59 2.70 -5.00 -7.43
N VAL A 60 2.62 -6.12 -6.73
CA VAL A 60 2.98 -6.22 -5.30
C VAL A 60 3.83 -7.46 -5.05
N TRP A 61 4.99 -7.31 -4.40
CA TRP A 61 5.86 -8.44 -4.07
C TRP A 61 6.74 -8.18 -2.85
N PRO A 62 7.15 -9.25 -2.14
CA PRO A 62 8.15 -9.13 -1.08
C PRO A 62 9.54 -8.94 -1.70
N CYS A 63 10.28 -7.97 -1.20
CA CYS A 63 11.68 -7.74 -1.56
C CYS A 63 12.56 -8.08 -0.34
N GLY A 64 13.05 -9.31 -0.31
CA GLY A 64 13.77 -9.86 0.84
C GLY A 64 12.85 -10.11 2.04
N ARG A 65 13.41 -10.09 3.25
CA ARG A 65 12.69 -10.50 4.48
C ARG A 65 11.88 -9.40 5.15
N THR A 66 12.15 -8.14 4.82
CA THR A 66 11.65 -7.00 5.59
C THR A 66 10.87 -6.00 4.77
N GLN A 67 10.92 -6.05 3.44
CA GLN A 67 10.29 -5.06 2.58
C GLN A 67 9.20 -5.68 1.70
N LEU A 68 8.08 -4.99 1.55
CA LEU A 68 7.11 -5.20 0.50
C LEU A 68 7.21 -4.02 -0.47
N ILE A 69 7.22 -4.31 -1.77
CA ILE A 69 7.15 -3.30 -2.81
C ILE A 69 5.77 -3.34 -3.45
N VAL A 70 5.20 -2.16 -3.69
CA VAL A 70 4.00 -1.94 -4.49
C VAL A 70 4.41 -1.00 -5.61
N GLU A 71 4.33 -1.45 -6.84
CA GLU A 71 4.45 -0.61 -8.03
C GLU A 71 3.07 -0.28 -8.57
N LEU A 72 2.89 0.97 -8.95
CA LEU A 72 1.78 1.43 -9.77
C LEU A 72 2.35 1.94 -11.10
N HIS A 73 1.89 1.32 -12.18
CA HIS A 73 2.27 1.66 -13.54
C HIS A 73 1.22 2.61 -14.13
N SER A 74 1.65 3.69 -14.77
CA SER A 74 0.78 4.61 -15.49
C SER A 74 1.45 5.05 -16.78
N THR A 75 0.74 5.80 -17.61
CA THR A 75 1.31 6.42 -18.82
C THR A 75 2.43 7.41 -18.50
N ASP A 76 2.40 8.00 -17.30
CA ASP A 76 3.34 9.04 -16.88
C ASP A 76 4.57 8.47 -16.17
N GLY A 77 4.59 7.17 -15.86
CA GLY A 77 5.72 6.47 -15.27
C GLY A 77 5.33 5.41 -14.25
N VAL A 78 6.24 5.13 -13.33
CA VAL A 78 6.06 4.13 -12.27
C VAL A 78 6.23 4.78 -10.90
N GLU A 79 5.23 4.59 -10.04
CA GLU A 79 5.29 4.95 -8.63
C GLU A 79 5.58 3.72 -7.79
N VAL A 80 6.62 3.78 -6.95
CA VAL A 80 7.05 2.63 -6.15
C VAL A 80 6.89 2.92 -4.66
N PHE A 81 5.98 2.20 -3.99
CA PHE A 81 5.85 2.25 -2.54
C PHE A 81 6.59 1.09 -1.88
N GLN A 82 7.41 1.40 -0.89
CA GLN A 82 8.11 0.45 -0.05
C GLN A 82 7.55 0.46 1.37
N PHE A 83 7.13 -0.71 1.84
CA PHE A 83 6.61 -0.93 3.19
C PHE A 83 7.53 -1.87 3.97
N GLU A 84 7.75 -1.56 5.25
CA GLU A 84 8.27 -2.57 6.16
C GLU A 84 7.16 -3.61 6.46
N ILE A 85 7.48 -4.89 6.23
CA ILE A 85 6.53 -6.01 6.25
C ILE A 85 5.84 -6.14 7.61
N ARG A 86 6.55 -5.98 8.74
CA ARG A 86 5.92 -6.11 10.07
C ARG A 86 4.93 -4.98 10.33
N THR A 87 5.26 -3.77 9.90
CA THR A 87 4.42 -2.58 10.03
C THR A 87 3.14 -2.74 9.23
N LEU A 88 3.24 -3.16 7.97
CA LEU A 88 2.08 -3.40 7.11
C LEU A 88 1.23 -4.57 7.63
N ASN A 89 1.84 -5.68 8.06
CA ASN A 89 1.11 -6.78 8.68
C ASN A 89 0.33 -6.34 9.91
N ARG A 90 0.94 -5.54 10.80
CA ARG A 90 0.27 -5.01 11.99
C ARG A 90 -0.89 -4.10 11.63
N PHE A 91 -0.73 -3.28 10.59
CA PHE A 91 -1.81 -2.45 10.07
C PHE A 91 -2.97 -3.32 9.53
N LEU A 92 -2.70 -4.24 8.62
CA LEU A 92 -3.71 -5.14 8.03
C LEU A 92 -4.38 -6.06 9.06
N ALA A 93 -3.68 -6.44 10.13
CA ALA A 93 -4.29 -7.18 11.24
C ALA A 93 -5.32 -6.32 11.99
N ARG A 94 -5.05 -5.03 12.19
CA ARG A 94 -6.00 -4.10 12.84
C ARG A 94 -7.23 -3.84 11.98
N THR A 95 -7.08 -3.71 10.66
CA THR A 95 -8.22 -3.49 9.76
C THR A 95 -9.21 -4.66 9.77
N ARG A 96 -8.72 -5.90 9.86
CA ARG A 96 -9.56 -7.11 9.99
C ARG A 96 -10.36 -7.17 11.30
N ALA A 97 -9.85 -6.57 12.37
CA ALA A 97 -10.50 -6.56 13.68
C ALA A 97 -11.57 -5.46 13.80
N GLN A 98 -11.56 -4.47 12.91
CA GLN A 98 -12.56 -3.40 12.91
C GLN A 98 -13.88 -3.92 12.34
N LYS A 99 -14.94 -3.79 13.12
CA LYS A 99 -16.31 -3.97 12.66
C LYS A 99 -16.82 -2.63 12.12
N PRO A 100 -17.71 -2.63 11.12
CA PRO A 100 -18.48 -1.43 10.81
C PRO A 100 -19.19 -0.96 12.07
N ASP A 101 -19.19 0.35 12.27
CA ASP A 101 -20.03 0.92 13.30
C ASP A 101 -21.50 0.59 12.95
N SER A 102 -22.25 0.12 13.94
CA SER A 102 -23.66 -0.21 13.77
C SER A 102 -24.45 1.07 13.95
N ARG A 103 -24.39 1.97 12.97
CA ARG A 103 -25.13 3.24 13.00
C ARG A 103 -26.38 3.19 12.14
#